data_AF-A0A8X6Q5L0-F1
#
_entry.id   AF-A0A8X6Q5L0-F1
#
_cell.length_a   1.000
_cell.length_b   1.000
_cell.length_c   1.000
_cell.angle_alpha   90.00
_cell.angle_beta   90.00
_cell.angle_gamma   90.00
#
_symmetry.space_group_name_H-M   'P 1'
#
loop_
_entity.id
_entity.type
_entity.pdbx_description
1 polymer ?
#
loop_
_entity_poly.entity_id
_entity_poly.type
_entity_poly.pdbx_seq_one_letter_code
_entity_poly.pdbx_strand_id
1 'polypeptide(L)'
;MIIDDWIYLSALMLSTSFGFFVRKVENAQNRQLICTVIGFILLFMVSGVYILHPLLLTIVNATIVLYTSKRFCHVISFIFCFTYLMFLRTSEYFGIPSPPEIACTAIMIMVLKMVGLAYEVNIHALKAGSTDENDKLKEIYSRINPSFFDIIQYSFCYAGILVGPYYKFRTYEDLFHKPFSSCVSHTTFLKKRILVIPVYSCLYLLSDYLFPLSLASSVEIWEFPFSYRVFYVWPWFFSFRMRIYVAFVFGECICISLGLGAYPEKSSTQPGAGPTNLNALKEIENDPKSLKMITYNFETVRCMNEMASEFKPTIREGIRYWNMTVQYWLAIYIYRKTAASKPIKMIVTMFVSAIWHGVYPGYYLSLLGTPLLLISEIEVEKAFRKHVSETQQKIYDYVCSIVYLDCEGFD
;
A
#
# COMPACT_ATOMS: atom_id res chain seq x y z
N MET A 1 -2.79 16.22 -19.11
CA MET A 1 -2.55 14.76 -19.03
C MET A 1 -1.72 14.30 -20.21
N ILE A 2 -0.64 13.57 -19.92
CA ILE A 2 0.33 13.07 -20.92
C ILE A 2 -0.19 11.71 -21.45
N ILE A 3 0.26 11.27 -22.63
CA ILE A 3 -0.12 9.97 -23.23
C ILE A 3 0.07 8.81 -22.22
N ASP A 4 1.10 8.88 -21.39
CA ASP A 4 1.41 7.86 -20.38
C ASP A 4 0.34 7.74 -19.29
N ASP A 5 -0.30 8.85 -18.90
CA ASP A 5 -1.41 8.84 -17.94
C ASP A 5 -2.60 8.04 -18.47
N TRP A 6 -2.88 8.17 -19.78
CA TRP A 6 -3.96 7.44 -20.44
C TRP A 6 -3.65 5.97 -20.58
N ILE A 7 -2.40 5.62 -20.90
CA ILE A 7 -1.94 4.22 -20.94
C ILE A 7 -2.09 3.59 -19.55
N TYR A 8 -1.64 4.28 -18.51
CA TYR A 8 -1.74 3.83 -17.14
C TYR A 8 -3.18 3.65 -16.67
N LEU A 9 -4.04 4.65 -16.87
CA LEU A 9 -5.46 4.58 -16.52
C LEU A 9 -6.16 3.45 -17.27
N SER A 10 -5.87 3.29 -18.56
CA SER A 10 -6.42 2.21 -19.39
C SER A 10 -5.98 0.84 -18.87
N ALA A 11 -4.71 0.69 -18.45
CA ALA A 11 -4.20 -0.52 -17.85
C ALA A 11 -4.92 -0.86 -16.53
N LEU A 12 -5.20 0.12 -15.68
CA LEU A 12 -5.95 -0.06 -14.42
C LEU A 12 -7.41 -0.47 -14.67
N MET A 13 -8.08 0.20 -15.63
CA MET A 13 -9.45 -0.13 -16.01
C MET A 13 -9.56 -1.55 -16.60
N LEU A 14 -8.63 -1.91 -17.49
CA LEU A 14 -8.55 -3.24 -18.07
C LEU A 14 -8.28 -4.30 -16.99
N SER A 15 -7.37 -4.01 -16.06
CA SER A 15 -7.03 -4.90 -14.93
C SER A 15 -8.24 -5.23 -14.06
N THR A 16 -9.12 -4.25 -13.83
CA THR A 16 -10.36 -4.44 -13.07
C THR A 16 -11.32 -5.42 -13.75
N SER A 17 -11.27 -5.51 -15.09
CA SER A 17 -12.14 -6.39 -15.87
C SER A 17 -11.66 -7.85 -15.85
N PHE A 18 -10.36 -8.11 -15.69
CA PHE A 18 -9.82 -9.48 -15.71
C PHE A 18 -10.38 -10.36 -14.60
N GLY A 19 -10.69 -9.80 -13.42
CA GLY A 19 -11.21 -10.57 -12.28
C GLY A 19 -12.48 -11.38 -12.61
N PHE A 20 -13.36 -10.84 -13.46
CA PHE A 20 -14.59 -11.53 -13.89
C PHE A 20 -14.33 -12.80 -14.71
N PHE A 21 -13.20 -12.86 -15.42
CA PHE A 21 -12.80 -14.02 -16.21
C PHE A 21 -11.96 -14.99 -15.38
N VAL A 22 -10.96 -14.46 -14.66
CA VAL A 22 -10.02 -15.25 -13.86
C VAL A 22 -10.76 -16.05 -12.77
N ARG A 23 -11.80 -15.49 -12.15
CA ARG A 23 -12.59 -16.18 -11.12
C ARG A 23 -13.38 -17.39 -11.63
N LYS A 24 -13.64 -17.50 -12.94
CA LYS A 24 -14.33 -18.65 -13.53
C LYS A 24 -13.42 -19.87 -13.68
N VAL A 25 -12.10 -19.69 -13.53
CA VAL A 25 -11.13 -20.78 -13.60
C VAL A 25 -11.15 -21.54 -12.27
N GLU A 26 -11.60 -22.79 -12.30
CA GLU A 26 -11.73 -23.64 -11.11
C GLU A 26 -10.38 -24.14 -10.60
N ASN A 27 -9.46 -24.50 -11.51
CA ASN A 27 -8.15 -25.01 -11.14
C ASN A 27 -7.27 -23.87 -10.59
N ALA A 28 -6.82 -24.01 -9.34
CA ALA A 28 -6.03 -23.01 -8.63
C ALA A 28 -4.69 -22.69 -9.31
N GLN A 29 -3.95 -23.70 -9.77
CA GLN A 29 -2.65 -23.52 -10.43
C GLN A 29 -2.78 -22.76 -11.76
N ASN A 30 -3.79 -23.13 -12.56
CA ASN A 30 -4.09 -22.41 -13.80
C ASN A 30 -4.49 -20.97 -13.52
N ARG A 31 -5.30 -20.76 -12.47
CA ARG A 31 -5.72 -19.41 -12.07
C ARG A 31 -4.53 -18.56 -11.61
N GLN A 32 -3.61 -19.12 -10.83
CA GLN A 32 -2.36 -18.46 -10.44
C GLN A 32 -1.52 -18.10 -11.67
N LEU A 33 -1.30 -19.06 -12.58
CA LEU A 33 -0.53 -18.84 -13.79
C LEU A 33 -1.14 -17.74 -14.67
N ILE A 34 -2.47 -17.74 -14.85
CA ILE A 34 -3.17 -16.68 -15.59
C ILE A 34 -2.96 -15.33 -14.92
N CYS A 35 -3.08 -15.23 -13.60
CA CYS A 35 -2.82 -13.98 -12.87
C CYS A 35 -1.38 -13.47 -13.11
N THR A 36 -0.41 -14.38 -13.12
CA THR A 36 1.01 -14.09 -13.35
C THR A 36 1.28 -13.63 -14.78
N VAL A 37 0.72 -14.33 -15.78
CA VAL A 37 0.89 -13.98 -17.19
C VAL A 37 0.28 -12.62 -17.50
N ILE A 38 -0.94 -12.36 -16.99
CA ILE A 38 -1.59 -11.05 -17.12
C ILE A 38 -0.73 -9.96 -16.48
N GLY A 39 -0.21 -10.20 -15.27
CA GLY A 39 0.61 -9.21 -14.57
C GLY A 39 1.93 -8.92 -15.28
N PHE A 40 2.58 -9.95 -15.84
CA PHE A 40 3.79 -9.80 -16.65
C PHE A 40 3.52 -8.99 -17.92
N ILE A 41 2.43 -9.28 -18.64
CA ILE A 41 2.04 -8.55 -19.85
C ILE A 41 1.73 -7.09 -19.51
N LEU A 42 0.93 -6.82 -18.47
CA LEU A 42 0.61 -5.45 -18.04
C LEU A 42 1.86 -4.67 -17.66
N LEU A 43 2.75 -5.27 -16.86
CA LEU A 43 3.98 -4.62 -16.47
C LEU A 43 4.88 -4.37 -17.67
N PHE A 44 4.99 -5.31 -18.61
CA PHE A 44 5.78 -5.13 -19.83
C PHE A 44 5.22 -4.03 -20.73
N MET A 45 3.90 -3.94 -20.90
CA MET A 45 3.26 -2.87 -21.69
C MET A 45 3.56 -1.48 -21.13
N VAL A 46 3.65 -1.34 -19.81
CA VAL A 46 3.81 -0.04 -19.15
C VAL A 46 5.29 0.30 -18.88
N SER A 47 6.16 -0.70 -18.70
CA SER A 47 7.58 -0.51 -18.36
C SER A 47 8.56 -0.86 -19.48
N GLY A 48 8.11 -1.54 -20.55
CA GLY A 48 8.98 -2.02 -21.62
C GLY A 48 10.11 -2.90 -21.09
N VAL A 49 11.35 -2.60 -21.50
CA VAL A 49 12.56 -3.35 -21.11
C VAL A 49 12.85 -3.24 -19.60
N TYR A 50 12.35 -2.22 -18.92
CA TYR A 50 12.59 -2.03 -17.48
C TYR A 50 11.94 -3.11 -16.60
N ILE A 51 11.08 -3.98 -17.15
CA ILE A 51 10.57 -5.18 -16.47
C ILE A 51 11.70 -6.13 -15.99
N LEU A 52 12.89 -6.03 -16.59
CA LEU A 52 14.06 -6.79 -16.16
C LEU A 52 14.47 -6.46 -14.71
N HIS A 53 14.22 -5.24 -14.22
CA HIS A 53 14.55 -4.86 -12.86
C HIS A 53 13.69 -5.56 -11.79
N PRO A 54 12.34 -5.53 -11.85
CA PRO A 54 11.52 -6.31 -10.93
C PRO A 54 11.76 -7.81 -11.09
N LEU A 55 12.06 -8.32 -12.29
CA LEU A 55 12.42 -9.73 -12.50
C LEU A 55 13.71 -10.10 -11.76
N LEU A 56 14.78 -9.32 -11.92
CA LEU A 56 16.04 -9.54 -11.22
C LEU A 56 15.86 -9.46 -9.69
N LEU A 57 15.15 -8.43 -9.23
CA LEU A 57 14.87 -8.24 -7.81
C LEU A 57 14.12 -9.43 -7.22
N THR A 58 13.10 -9.94 -7.91
CA THR A 58 12.35 -11.12 -7.47
C THR A 58 13.22 -12.37 -7.48
N ILE A 59 13.99 -12.63 -8.54
CA ILE A 59 14.82 -13.85 -8.65
C ILE A 59 15.86 -13.88 -7.53
N VAL A 60 16.62 -12.79 -7.35
CA VAL A 60 17.65 -12.72 -6.32
C VAL A 60 17.03 -12.82 -4.92
N ASN A 61 15.91 -12.14 -4.67
CA ASN A 61 15.25 -12.24 -3.38
C ASN A 61 14.65 -13.62 -3.11
N ALA A 62 14.12 -14.30 -4.12
CA ALA A 62 13.66 -15.68 -4.01
C ALA A 62 14.82 -16.60 -3.59
N THR A 63 16.00 -16.45 -4.20
CA THR A 63 17.21 -17.18 -3.80
C THR A 63 17.59 -16.89 -2.35
N ILE A 64 17.55 -15.62 -1.91
CA ILE A 64 17.80 -15.24 -0.51
C ILE A 64 16.83 -15.95 0.43
N VAL A 65 15.52 -15.87 0.16
CA VAL A 65 14.48 -16.45 1.00
C VAL A 65 14.59 -17.98 1.09
N LEU A 66 14.89 -18.65 -0.03
CA LEU A 66 14.92 -20.12 -0.10
C LEU A 66 16.18 -20.70 0.53
N TYR A 67 17.36 -20.17 0.19
CA TYR A 67 18.65 -20.80 0.48
C TYR A 67 19.40 -20.20 1.66
N THR A 68 18.99 -19.06 2.18
CA THR A 68 19.62 -18.45 3.37
C THR A 68 18.97 -18.95 4.66
N SER A 69 19.73 -18.90 5.77
CA SER A 69 19.20 -19.17 7.10
C SER A 69 17.95 -18.34 7.39
N LYS A 70 16.88 -19.02 7.83
CA LYS A 70 15.58 -18.39 8.13
C LYS A 70 15.67 -17.37 9.27
N ARG A 71 16.75 -17.41 10.08
CA ARG A 71 17.05 -16.41 11.10
C ARG A 71 17.46 -15.06 10.51
N PHE A 72 18.10 -15.02 9.35
CA PHE A 72 18.72 -13.81 8.78
C PHE A 72 18.19 -13.42 7.39
N CYS A 73 17.41 -14.29 6.73
CA CYS A 73 16.92 -14.04 5.37
C CYS A 73 16.19 -12.69 5.21
N HIS A 74 15.39 -12.27 6.20
CA HIS A 74 14.68 -10.99 6.19
C HIS A 74 15.61 -9.77 6.20
N VAL A 75 16.72 -9.82 6.94
CA VAL A 75 17.70 -8.72 6.99
C VAL A 75 18.44 -8.63 5.66
N ILE A 76 18.89 -9.76 5.12
CA ILE A 76 19.61 -9.81 3.85
C ILE A 76 18.69 -9.37 2.69
N SER A 77 17.44 -9.83 2.71
CA SER A 77 16.39 -9.40 1.79
C SER A 77 16.15 -7.88 1.86
N PHE A 78 16.00 -7.33 3.08
CA PHE A 78 15.84 -5.89 3.28
C PHE A 78 17.01 -5.10 2.69
N ILE A 79 18.25 -5.47 3.06
CA ILE A 79 19.46 -4.79 2.58
C ILE A 79 19.54 -4.85 1.06
N PHE A 80 19.37 -6.03 0.46
CA PHE A 80 19.42 -6.19 -0.99
C PHE A 80 18.34 -5.37 -1.69
N CYS A 81 17.08 -5.50 -1.30
CA CYS A 81 15.97 -4.86 -2.00
C CYS A 81 16.04 -3.33 -1.90
N PHE A 82 16.35 -2.78 -0.72
CA PHE A 82 16.47 -1.32 -0.55
C PHE A 82 17.74 -0.77 -1.20
N THR A 83 18.86 -1.49 -1.17
CA THR A 83 20.09 -1.07 -1.88
C THR A 83 19.86 -1.06 -3.38
N TYR A 84 19.20 -2.10 -3.91
CA TYR A 84 18.88 -2.17 -5.34
C TYR A 84 17.89 -1.07 -5.76
N LEU A 85 16.85 -0.81 -4.95
CA LEU A 85 15.94 0.31 -5.17
C LEU A 85 16.70 1.64 -5.22
N MET A 86 17.59 1.88 -4.26
CA MET A 86 18.43 3.09 -4.22
C MET A 86 19.36 3.20 -5.42
N PHE A 87 19.96 2.10 -5.87
CA PHE A 87 20.75 2.05 -7.10
C PHE A 87 19.91 2.47 -8.31
N LEU A 88 18.69 1.98 -8.46
CA LEU A 88 17.81 2.38 -9.58
C LEU A 88 17.42 3.86 -9.51
N ARG A 89 17.16 4.37 -8.30
CA ARG A 89 16.87 5.80 -8.06
C ARG A 89 18.07 6.72 -8.26
N THR A 90 19.27 6.17 -8.36
CA THR A 90 20.52 6.90 -8.58
C THR A 90 21.22 6.48 -9.88
N SER A 91 20.53 5.69 -10.72
CA SER A 91 21.12 5.06 -11.91
C SER A 91 21.67 6.07 -12.92
N GLU A 92 21.02 7.23 -13.04
CA GLU A 92 21.48 8.35 -13.88
C GLU A 92 22.88 8.86 -13.48
N TYR A 93 23.24 8.86 -12.20
CA TYR A 93 24.59 9.25 -11.75
C TYR A 93 25.68 8.28 -12.24
N PHE A 94 25.29 7.07 -12.64
CA PHE A 94 26.16 6.05 -13.23
C PHE A 94 26.05 5.98 -14.76
N GLY A 95 25.32 6.91 -15.40
CA GLY A 95 25.11 6.93 -16.85
C GLY A 95 24.11 5.87 -17.34
N ILE A 96 23.32 5.28 -16.45
CA ILE A 96 22.27 4.32 -16.79
C ILE A 96 20.92 5.08 -16.81
N PRO A 97 20.10 4.96 -17.88
CA PRO A 97 18.81 5.63 -17.93
C PRO A 97 17.88 5.20 -16.80
N SER A 98 17.27 6.16 -16.09
CA SER A 98 16.30 5.87 -15.04
C SER A 98 15.07 5.13 -15.59
N PRO A 99 14.48 4.21 -14.83
CA PRO A 99 13.19 3.62 -15.20
C PRO A 99 12.08 4.68 -15.22
N PRO A 100 11.07 4.54 -16.09
CA PRO A 100 9.88 5.39 -16.07
C PRO A 100 9.19 5.38 -14.69
N GLU A 101 8.46 6.45 -14.36
CA GLU A 101 7.81 6.59 -13.05
C GLU A 101 6.91 5.39 -12.70
N ILE A 102 6.12 4.90 -13.65
CA ILE A 102 5.22 3.77 -13.40
C ILE A 102 6.00 2.46 -13.15
N ALA A 103 7.13 2.27 -13.85
CA ALA A 103 8.04 1.16 -13.59
C ALA A 103 8.65 1.27 -12.18
N CYS A 104 8.99 2.48 -11.75
CA CYS A 104 9.47 2.72 -10.38
C CYS A 104 8.40 2.37 -9.34
N THR A 105 7.14 2.76 -9.54
CA THR A 105 6.03 2.40 -8.63
C THR A 105 5.85 0.88 -8.51
N ALA A 106 5.92 0.15 -9.63
CA ALA A 106 5.86 -1.31 -9.61
C ALA A 106 7.04 -1.93 -8.83
N ILE A 107 8.25 -1.39 -9.00
CA ILE A 107 9.45 -1.83 -8.27
C ILE A 107 9.32 -1.53 -6.77
N MET A 108 8.80 -0.35 -6.41
CA MET A 108 8.53 0.02 -5.01
C MET A 108 7.62 -1.00 -4.32
N ILE A 109 6.49 -1.38 -4.95
CA ILE A 109 5.60 -2.41 -4.40
C ILE A 109 6.30 -3.77 -4.37
N MET A 110 7.09 -4.11 -5.39
CA MET A 110 7.84 -5.36 -5.43
C MET A 110 8.82 -5.48 -4.26
N VAL A 111 9.53 -4.40 -3.90
CA VAL A 111 10.41 -4.34 -2.73
C VAL A 111 9.63 -4.67 -1.45
N LEU A 112 8.45 -4.06 -1.24
CA LEU A 112 7.63 -4.35 -0.06
C LEU A 112 7.18 -5.81 -0.02
N LYS A 113 6.75 -6.37 -1.16
CA LYS A 113 6.34 -7.78 -1.28
C LYS A 113 7.49 -8.74 -0.98
N MET A 114 8.67 -8.46 -1.51
CA MET A 114 9.87 -9.30 -1.38
C MET A 114 10.41 -9.32 0.04
N VAL A 115 10.53 -8.14 0.65
CA VAL A 115 10.99 -8.02 2.03
C VAL A 115 9.92 -8.54 3.00
N GLY A 116 8.65 -8.21 2.75
CA GLY A 116 7.51 -8.70 3.54
C GLY A 116 7.46 -10.23 3.59
N LEU A 117 7.62 -10.90 2.44
CA LEU A 117 7.72 -12.35 2.34
C LEU A 117 8.90 -12.89 3.18
N ALA A 118 10.08 -12.28 3.09
CA ALA A 118 11.24 -12.73 3.85
C ALA A 118 11.00 -12.60 5.37
N TYR A 119 10.31 -11.55 5.81
CA TYR A 119 9.86 -11.42 7.20
C TYR A 119 8.80 -12.46 7.58
N GLU A 120 7.83 -12.77 6.74
CA GLU A 120 6.84 -13.82 7.02
C GLU A 120 7.54 -15.18 7.22
N VAL A 121 8.50 -15.52 6.37
CA VAL A 121 9.31 -16.75 6.48
C VAL A 121 10.12 -16.76 7.78
N ASN A 122 10.74 -15.63 8.14
CA ASN A 122 11.47 -15.51 9.40
C ASN A 122 10.56 -15.67 10.63
N ILE A 123 9.42 -14.96 10.65
CA ILE A 123 8.49 -14.97 11.77
C ILE A 123 7.91 -16.37 11.98
N HIS A 124 7.55 -17.07 10.90
CA HIS A 124 7.10 -18.45 10.95
C HIS A 124 8.20 -19.36 11.55
N ALA A 125 9.44 -19.27 11.05
CA ALA A 125 10.53 -20.09 11.55
C ALA A 125 10.87 -19.84 13.04
N LEU A 126 10.70 -18.60 13.53
CA LEU A 126 10.93 -18.27 14.94
C LEU A 126 9.82 -18.75 15.89
N LYS A 127 8.61 -18.96 15.36
CA LYS A 127 7.43 -19.36 16.16
C LYS A 127 7.11 -20.84 16.07
N ALA A 128 7.73 -21.55 15.13
CA ALA A 128 7.55 -22.98 14.96
C ALA A 128 7.83 -23.73 16.26
N GLY A 129 6.83 -24.48 16.75
CA GLY A 129 6.96 -25.30 17.95
C GLY A 129 6.73 -24.58 19.29
N SER A 130 6.09 -23.41 19.29
CA SER A 130 5.65 -22.75 20.54
C SER A 130 4.61 -23.61 21.30
N THR A 131 4.69 -23.64 22.63
CA THR A 131 3.76 -24.40 23.47
C THR A 131 2.46 -23.64 23.78
N ASP A 132 2.45 -22.31 23.64
CA ASP A 132 1.29 -21.44 23.87
C ASP A 132 0.19 -21.66 22.80
N GLU A 133 -1.07 -21.80 23.23
CA GLU A 133 -2.19 -22.08 22.33
C GLU A 133 -2.46 -20.94 21.34
N ASN A 134 -2.30 -19.70 21.78
CA ASN A 134 -2.49 -18.53 20.91
C ASN A 134 -1.39 -18.47 19.85
N ASP A 135 -0.16 -18.81 20.21
CA ASP A 135 0.94 -18.91 19.24
C ASP A 135 0.80 -20.10 18.30
N LYS A 136 0.29 -21.26 18.75
CA LYS A 136 -0.06 -22.39 17.85
C LYS A 136 -1.11 -22.00 16.82
N LEU A 137 -2.15 -21.26 17.24
CA LEU A 137 -3.17 -20.79 16.32
C LEU A 137 -2.59 -19.80 15.30
N LYS A 138 -1.77 -18.86 15.76
CA LYS A 138 -1.03 -17.95 14.85
C LYS A 138 -0.12 -18.71 13.91
N GLU A 139 0.57 -19.76 14.37
CA GLU A 139 1.41 -20.61 13.53
C GLU A 139 0.58 -21.24 12.40
N ILE A 140 -0.58 -21.83 12.71
CA ILE A 140 -1.47 -22.43 11.70
C ILE A 140 -1.86 -21.43 10.60
N TYR A 141 -2.24 -20.21 10.97
CA TYR A 141 -2.71 -19.19 10.02
C TYR A 141 -1.59 -18.30 9.42
N SER A 142 -0.35 -18.43 9.89
CA SER A 142 0.82 -17.73 9.34
C SER A 142 1.83 -18.67 8.68
N ARG A 143 1.56 -19.98 8.68
CA ARG A 143 2.39 -20.97 8.02
C ARG A 143 2.42 -20.73 6.52
N ILE A 144 3.63 -20.54 6.03
CA ILE A 144 3.96 -20.41 4.61
C ILE A 144 5.19 -21.26 4.31
N ASN A 145 5.22 -21.89 3.13
CA ASN A 145 6.38 -22.61 2.63
C ASN A 145 6.53 -22.38 1.12
N PRO A 146 6.94 -21.16 0.73
CA PRO A 146 6.96 -20.76 -0.68
C PRO A 146 7.99 -21.58 -1.47
N SER A 147 7.60 -22.10 -2.63
CA SER A 147 8.54 -22.55 -3.65
C SER A 147 9.04 -21.36 -4.49
N PHE A 148 10.10 -21.56 -5.28
CA PHE A 148 10.59 -20.51 -6.19
C PHE A 148 9.48 -20.00 -7.13
N PHE A 149 8.67 -20.91 -7.67
CA PHE A 149 7.57 -20.54 -8.56
C PHE A 149 6.45 -19.79 -7.83
N ASP A 150 6.14 -20.15 -6.58
CA ASP A 150 5.14 -19.40 -5.81
C ASP A 150 5.57 -17.95 -5.58
N ILE A 151 6.88 -17.72 -5.35
CA ILE A 151 7.44 -16.38 -5.20
C ILE A 151 7.30 -15.59 -6.49
N ILE A 152 7.61 -16.18 -7.65
CA ILE A 152 7.41 -15.53 -8.95
C ILE A 152 5.93 -15.22 -9.18
N GLN A 153 5.04 -16.19 -8.94
CA GLN A 153 3.61 -16.01 -9.17
C GLN A 153 2.99 -14.95 -8.25
N TYR A 154 3.38 -14.94 -6.98
CA TYR A 154 3.02 -13.89 -6.04
C TYR A 154 3.52 -12.53 -6.51
N SER A 155 4.80 -12.43 -6.88
CA SER A 155 5.44 -11.18 -7.32
C SER A 155 4.71 -10.55 -8.49
N PHE A 156 4.48 -11.35 -9.53
CA PHE A 156 3.92 -10.92 -10.81
C PHE A 156 2.40 -11.10 -10.92
N CYS A 157 1.69 -11.37 -9.81
CA CYS A 157 0.24 -11.35 -9.81
C CYS A 157 -0.25 -9.95 -10.22
N TYR A 158 -1.10 -9.86 -11.24
CA TYR A 158 -1.59 -8.58 -11.76
C TYR A 158 -2.29 -7.71 -10.69
N ALA A 159 -2.93 -8.35 -9.70
CA ALA A 159 -3.53 -7.64 -8.58
C ALA A 159 -2.42 -7.05 -7.69
N GLY A 160 -2.34 -5.72 -7.66
CA GLY A 160 -1.38 -4.98 -6.86
C GLY A 160 0.01 -4.78 -7.47
N ILE A 161 0.26 -5.16 -8.73
CA ILE A 161 1.60 -4.98 -9.35
C ILE A 161 1.88 -3.54 -9.79
N LEU A 162 0.87 -2.79 -10.25
CA LEU A 162 1.07 -1.45 -10.82
C LEU A 162 1.00 -0.33 -9.77
N VAL A 163 0.09 -0.43 -8.80
CA VAL A 163 -0.21 0.64 -7.83
C VAL A 163 -0.28 0.16 -6.38
N GLY A 164 -0.24 -1.15 -6.14
CA GLY A 164 -0.67 -1.75 -4.88
C GLY A 164 -2.18 -2.03 -4.84
N PRO A 165 -2.77 -2.36 -3.68
CA PRO A 165 -2.20 -2.38 -2.33
C PRO A 165 -1.01 -3.33 -2.13
N TYR A 166 -0.23 -3.09 -1.07
CA TYR A 166 0.58 -4.14 -0.47
C TYR A 166 -0.34 -5.17 0.22
N TYR A 167 -0.04 -6.45 0.02
CA TYR A 167 -0.65 -7.55 0.76
C TYR A 167 0.41 -8.63 1.01
N LYS A 168 0.22 -9.40 2.07
CA LYS A 168 1.13 -10.49 2.45
C LYS A 168 1.09 -11.67 1.48
N PHE A 169 2.15 -12.48 1.48
CA PHE A 169 2.16 -13.75 0.76
C PHE A 169 1.07 -14.69 1.27
N ARG A 170 0.82 -14.71 2.58
CA ARG A 170 -0.28 -15.51 3.14
C ARG A 170 -1.65 -15.12 2.57
N THR A 171 -1.90 -13.82 2.38
CA THR A 171 -3.15 -13.32 1.79
C THR A 171 -3.28 -13.73 0.32
N TYR A 172 -2.16 -13.76 -0.40
CA TYR A 172 -2.11 -14.31 -1.76
C TYR A 172 -2.41 -15.81 -1.79
N GLU A 173 -1.83 -16.62 -0.89
CA GLU A 173 -2.14 -18.04 -0.81
C GLU A 173 -3.61 -18.30 -0.48
N ASP A 174 -4.18 -17.55 0.46
CA ASP A 174 -5.58 -17.69 0.87
C ASP A 174 -6.54 -17.46 -0.30
N LEU A 175 -6.22 -16.55 -1.25
CA LEU A 175 -7.04 -16.34 -2.44
C LEU A 175 -7.29 -17.65 -3.21
N PHE A 176 -6.27 -18.52 -3.32
CA PHE A 176 -6.32 -19.74 -4.12
C PHE A 176 -6.70 -20.99 -3.33
N HIS A 177 -6.38 -21.02 -2.04
CA HIS A 177 -6.55 -22.22 -1.22
C HIS A 177 -7.72 -22.15 -0.23
N LYS A 178 -8.30 -20.96 0.01
CA LYS A 178 -9.46 -20.79 0.89
C LYS A 178 -10.73 -20.50 0.08
N PRO A 179 -11.92 -20.93 0.59
CA PRO A 179 -13.18 -20.79 -0.15
C PRO A 179 -13.77 -19.37 -0.13
N PHE A 180 -13.15 -18.42 0.57
CA PHE A 180 -13.74 -17.09 0.83
C PHE A 180 -14.04 -16.30 -0.43
N SER A 181 -13.10 -16.29 -1.39
CA SER A 181 -13.23 -15.56 -2.66
C SER A 181 -14.42 -16.07 -3.48
N SER A 182 -14.70 -17.38 -3.44
CA SER A 182 -15.81 -18.03 -4.13
C SER A 182 -17.17 -17.78 -3.45
N CYS A 183 -17.19 -17.60 -2.13
CA CYS A 183 -18.41 -17.37 -1.35
C CYS A 183 -18.90 -15.92 -1.39
N VAL A 184 -18.03 -14.95 -1.72
CA VAL A 184 -18.40 -13.54 -1.76
C VAL A 184 -18.77 -13.06 -3.17
N SER A 185 -19.90 -12.35 -3.26
CA SER A 185 -20.25 -11.56 -4.45
C SER A 185 -19.42 -10.28 -4.49
N HIS A 186 -18.46 -10.21 -5.40
CA HIS A 186 -17.58 -9.05 -5.58
C HIS A 186 -18.29 -7.85 -6.20
N THR A 187 -19.32 -8.07 -7.03
CA THR A 187 -20.00 -7.03 -7.80
C THR A 187 -20.52 -5.89 -6.93
N THR A 188 -21.07 -6.20 -5.75
CA THR A 188 -21.59 -5.19 -4.82
C THR A 188 -20.47 -4.32 -4.25
N PHE A 189 -19.36 -4.93 -3.81
CA PHE A 189 -18.21 -4.20 -3.28
C PHE A 189 -17.50 -3.39 -4.37
N LEU A 190 -17.32 -3.98 -5.54
CA LEU A 190 -16.73 -3.33 -6.70
C LEU A 190 -17.55 -2.11 -7.13
N LYS A 191 -18.88 -2.25 -7.24
CA LYS A 191 -19.76 -1.11 -7.56
C LYS A 191 -19.61 0.02 -6.56
N LYS A 192 -19.59 -0.27 -5.25
CA LYS A 192 -19.43 0.76 -4.22
C LYS A 192 -18.11 1.53 -4.35
N ARG A 193 -17.01 0.84 -4.67
CA ARG A 193 -15.69 1.49 -4.79
C ARG A 193 -15.48 2.15 -6.15
N ILE A 194 -15.92 1.56 -7.26
CA ILE A 194 -15.71 2.14 -8.59
C ILE A 194 -16.49 3.46 -8.79
N LEU A 195 -17.64 3.62 -8.10
CA LEU A 195 -18.50 4.80 -8.22
C LEU A 195 -17.87 6.10 -7.66
N VAL A 196 -16.85 6.02 -6.80
CA VAL A 196 -16.17 7.23 -6.31
C VAL A 196 -15.10 7.74 -7.28
N ILE A 197 -14.63 6.90 -8.22
CA ILE A 197 -13.57 7.26 -9.17
C ILE A 197 -13.94 8.47 -10.05
N PRO A 198 -15.14 8.55 -10.65
CA PRO A 198 -15.53 9.72 -11.45
C PRO A 198 -15.54 11.01 -10.63
N VAL A 199 -15.91 10.94 -9.34
CA VAL A 199 -15.92 12.11 -8.46
C VAL A 199 -14.50 12.66 -8.29
N TYR A 200 -13.54 11.81 -7.90
CA TYR A 200 -12.14 12.23 -7.75
C TYR A 200 -11.51 12.64 -9.08
N SER A 201 -11.87 11.97 -10.18
CA SER A 201 -11.38 12.34 -11.51
C SER A 201 -11.87 13.73 -11.93
N CYS A 202 -13.15 14.04 -11.71
CA CYS A 202 -13.70 15.38 -11.98
C CYS A 202 -13.07 16.45 -11.07
N LEU A 203 -12.86 16.15 -9.79
CA LEU A 203 -12.19 17.07 -8.86
C LEU A 203 -10.73 17.33 -9.27
N TYR A 204 -10.00 16.28 -9.68
CA TYR A 204 -8.66 16.40 -10.24
C TYR A 204 -8.64 17.27 -11.49
N LEU A 205 -9.48 16.97 -12.49
CA LEU A 205 -9.50 17.72 -13.75
C LEU A 205 -9.92 19.18 -13.56
N LEU A 206 -10.90 19.44 -12.69
CA LEU A 206 -11.32 20.80 -12.36
C LEU A 206 -10.20 21.57 -11.65
N SER A 207 -9.53 20.93 -10.69
CA SER A 207 -8.44 21.55 -9.95
C SER A 207 -7.22 21.80 -10.84
N ASP A 208 -6.83 20.86 -11.71
CA ASP A 208 -5.75 21.03 -12.68
C ASP A 208 -6.11 22.07 -13.78
N TYR A 209 -7.39 22.22 -14.12
CA TYR A 209 -7.82 23.28 -15.02
C TYR A 209 -7.69 24.68 -14.39
N LEU A 210 -8.09 24.82 -13.11
CA LEU A 210 -8.04 26.09 -12.39
C LEU A 210 -6.63 26.45 -11.89
N PHE A 211 -5.86 25.43 -11.50
CA PHE A 211 -4.52 25.53 -10.93
C PHE A 211 -3.59 24.49 -11.59
N PRO A 212 -3.19 24.71 -12.85
CA PRO A 212 -2.38 23.75 -13.60
C PRO A 212 -1.08 23.36 -12.92
N LEU A 213 -0.75 22.06 -12.95
CA LEU A 213 0.54 21.53 -12.53
C LEU A 213 1.71 22.14 -13.34
N SER A 214 1.47 22.44 -14.61
CA SER A 214 2.47 23.05 -15.49
C SER A 214 2.95 24.39 -14.96
N LEU A 215 2.05 25.20 -14.40
CA LEU A 215 2.41 26.49 -13.81
C LEU A 215 3.25 26.29 -12.55
N ALA A 216 2.85 25.40 -11.62
CA ALA A 216 3.61 25.10 -10.40
C ALA A 216 5.05 24.63 -10.68
N SER A 217 5.25 23.90 -11.78
CA SER A 217 6.55 23.36 -12.17
C SER A 217 7.35 24.28 -13.10
N SER A 218 6.75 25.39 -13.55
CA SER A 218 7.37 26.34 -14.48
C SER A 218 8.22 27.38 -13.75
N VAL A 219 9.03 28.11 -14.52
CA VAL A 219 9.74 29.29 -14.02
C VAL A 219 8.80 30.50 -13.82
N GLU A 220 7.64 30.51 -14.47
CA GLU A 220 6.67 31.61 -14.43
C GLU A 220 6.06 31.79 -13.03
N ILE A 221 5.99 30.72 -12.22
CA ILE A 221 5.49 30.79 -10.84
C ILE A 221 6.29 31.78 -9.98
N TRP A 222 7.57 32.01 -10.30
CA TRP A 222 8.45 32.91 -9.56
C TRP A 222 8.19 34.38 -9.83
N GLU A 223 7.43 34.72 -10.89
CA GLU A 223 6.98 36.09 -11.17
C GLU A 223 5.85 36.52 -10.23
N PHE A 224 5.14 35.56 -9.62
CA PHE A 224 4.04 35.85 -8.71
C PHE A 224 4.52 36.20 -7.28
N PRO A 225 3.76 37.04 -6.56
CA PRO A 225 4.03 37.35 -5.15
C PRO A 225 4.17 36.09 -4.29
N PHE A 226 4.96 36.18 -3.24
CA PHE A 226 5.19 35.06 -2.31
C PHE A 226 3.87 34.48 -1.75
N SER A 227 2.90 35.33 -1.42
CA SER A 227 1.58 34.89 -0.94
C SER A 227 0.82 34.03 -1.94
N TYR A 228 0.88 34.37 -3.23
CA TYR A 228 0.26 33.56 -4.28
C TYR A 228 0.95 32.21 -4.43
N ARG A 229 2.29 32.17 -4.37
CA ARG A 229 3.05 30.92 -4.42
C ARG A 229 2.71 30.00 -3.26
N VAL A 230 2.63 30.54 -2.04
CA VAL A 230 2.20 29.78 -0.85
C VAL A 230 0.78 29.28 -0.99
N PHE A 231 -0.14 30.12 -1.46
CA PHE A 231 -1.52 29.70 -1.73
C PHE A 231 -1.58 28.59 -2.79
N TYR A 232 -0.79 28.67 -3.86
CA TYR A 232 -0.80 27.73 -4.97
C TYR A 232 -0.43 26.29 -4.57
N VAL A 233 0.30 26.13 -3.46
CA VAL A 233 0.62 24.82 -2.87
C VAL A 233 -0.66 24.03 -2.54
N TRP A 234 -1.70 24.70 -2.05
CA TRP A 234 -2.96 24.06 -1.61
C TRP A 234 -3.73 23.35 -2.73
N PRO A 235 -4.17 24.03 -3.81
CA PRO A 235 -4.89 23.37 -4.89
C PRO A 235 -3.99 22.38 -5.65
N TRP A 236 -2.67 22.60 -5.66
CA TRP A 236 -1.72 21.65 -6.22
C TRP A 236 -1.69 20.33 -5.44
N PHE A 237 -1.52 20.37 -4.12
CA PHE A 237 -1.57 19.16 -3.27
C PHE A 237 -2.95 18.49 -3.32
N PHE A 238 -4.03 19.27 -3.37
CA PHE A 238 -5.37 18.72 -3.58
C PHE A 238 -5.44 17.92 -4.90
N SER A 239 -4.96 18.49 -6.01
CA SER A 239 -4.93 17.82 -7.32
C SER A 239 -4.13 16.52 -7.26
N PHE A 240 -2.96 16.55 -6.62
CA PHE A 240 -2.10 15.40 -6.42
C PHE A 240 -2.82 14.28 -5.65
N ARG A 241 -3.47 14.61 -4.53
CA ARG A 241 -4.24 13.65 -3.72
C ARG A 241 -5.39 13.05 -4.49
N MET A 242 -6.16 13.83 -5.25
CA MET A 242 -7.24 13.31 -6.09
C MET A 242 -6.72 12.28 -7.11
N ARG A 243 -5.56 12.54 -7.73
CA ARG A 243 -4.90 11.61 -8.65
C ARG A 243 -4.50 10.30 -7.94
N ILE A 244 -3.94 10.38 -6.73
CA ILE A 244 -3.61 9.20 -5.92
C ILE A 244 -4.87 8.42 -5.51
N TYR A 245 -5.96 9.11 -5.12
CA TYR A 245 -7.21 8.44 -4.76
C TYR A 245 -7.78 7.64 -5.92
N VAL A 246 -7.78 8.19 -7.14
CA VAL A 246 -8.15 7.42 -8.33
C VAL A 246 -7.31 6.15 -8.44
N ALA A 247 -5.98 6.27 -8.32
CA ALA A 247 -5.07 5.16 -8.47
C ALA A 247 -5.25 4.08 -7.38
N PHE A 248 -5.35 4.48 -6.10
CA PHE A 248 -5.57 3.56 -4.97
C PHE A 248 -6.93 2.89 -5.03
N VAL A 249 -8.00 3.62 -5.37
CA VAL A 249 -9.33 3.04 -5.53
C VAL A 249 -9.33 2.02 -6.68
N PHE A 250 -8.63 2.29 -7.79
CA PHE A 250 -8.44 1.28 -8.84
C PHE A 250 -7.67 0.05 -8.33
N GLY A 251 -6.58 0.23 -7.58
CA GLY A 251 -5.84 -0.87 -6.96
C GLY A 251 -6.73 -1.77 -6.09
N GLU A 252 -7.59 -1.16 -5.28
CA GLU A 252 -8.61 -1.88 -4.50
C GLU A 252 -9.62 -2.60 -5.39
N CYS A 253 -10.15 -1.92 -6.42
CA CYS A 253 -11.11 -2.50 -7.35
C CYS A 253 -10.56 -3.73 -8.08
N ILE A 254 -9.28 -3.71 -8.47
CA ILE A 254 -8.59 -4.84 -9.10
C ILE A 254 -8.58 -6.03 -8.13
N CYS A 255 -8.16 -5.81 -6.88
CA CYS A 255 -8.15 -6.85 -5.84
C CYS A 255 -9.56 -7.41 -5.57
N ILE A 256 -10.56 -6.52 -5.41
CA ILE A 256 -11.96 -6.90 -5.18
C ILE A 256 -12.51 -7.72 -6.35
N SER A 257 -12.23 -7.31 -7.59
CA SER A 257 -12.69 -8.03 -8.80
C SER A 257 -12.16 -9.46 -8.83
N LEU A 258 -10.90 -9.67 -8.42
CA LEU A 258 -10.26 -10.98 -8.34
C LEU A 258 -10.76 -11.80 -7.14
N GLY A 259 -11.30 -11.15 -6.10
CA GLY A 259 -11.65 -11.76 -4.83
C GLY A 259 -10.48 -11.82 -3.83
N LEU A 260 -9.39 -11.11 -4.09
CA LEU A 260 -8.23 -11.01 -3.21
C LEU A 260 -8.57 -10.16 -1.97
N GLY A 261 -8.21 -10.64 -0.79
CA GLY A 261 -8.48 -9.95 0.48
C GLY A 261 -9.90 -10.13 1.03
N ALA A 262 -10.70 -11.02 0.41
CA ALA A 262 -12.01 -11.40 0.90
C ALA A 262 -11.89 -12.28 2.16
N TYR A 263 -12.44 -11.81 3.28
CA TYR A 263 -12.50 -12.60 4.52
C TYR A 263 -13.81 -12.34 5.28
N PRO A 264 -14.21 -13.26 6.17
CA PRO A 264 -15.35 -13.06 7.05
C PRO A 264 -15.20 -11.82 7.92
N GLU A 265 -16.25 -11.00 8.03
CA GLU A 265 -16.21 -9.76 8.82
C GLU A 265 -15.90 -10.02 10.31
N LYS A 266 -16.39 -11.13 10.85
CA LYS A 266 -16.12 -11.61 12.22
C LYS A 266 -14.64 -11.87 12.52
N SER A 267 -13.80 -12.05 11.49
CA SER A 267 -12.36 -12.25 11.65
C SER A 267 -11.57 -10.96 11.92
N SER A 268 -12.25 -9.81 11.99
CA SER A 268 -11.66 -8.50 12.31
C SER A 268 -10.45 -8.19 11.41
N THR A 269 -10.65 -8.29 10.10
CA THR A 269 -9.62 -7.97 9.10
C THR A 269 -9.09 -6.56 9.24
N GLN A 270 -7.80 -6.39 8.98
CA GLN A 270 -7.14 -5.08 8.94
C GLN A 270 -6.35 -4.92 7.63
N PRO A 271 -6.22 -3.69 7.09
CA PRO A 271 -5.42 -3.40 5.89
C PRO A 271 -4.00 -3.94 5.98
N GLY A 272 -3.55 -4.66 4.94
CA GLY A 272 -2.24 -5.32 4.87
C GLY A 272 -2.07 -6.54 5.80
N ALA A 273 -2.79 -6.59 6.93
CA ALA A 273 -2.66 -7.64 7.93
C ALA A 273 -3.46 -8.91 7.61
N GLY A 274 -4.61 -8.78 6.94
CA GLY A 274 -5.57 -9.86 6.84
C GLY A 274 -6.36 -10.06 8.14
N PRO A 275 -6.91 -11.27 8.39
CA PRO A 275 -7.70 -11.56 9.60
C PRO A 275 -6.85 -11.48 10.86
N THR A 276 -7.36 -10.81 11.90
CA THR A 276 -6.66 -10.64 13.19
C THR A 276 -7.29 -11.46 14.32
N ASN A 277 -8.59 -11.73 14.25
CA ASN A 277 -9.30 -12.64 15.14
C ASN A 277 -9.30 -14.06 14.58
N LEU A 278 -8.21 -14.80 14.85
CA LEU A 278 -8.00 -16.15 14.32
C LEU A 278 -8.92 -17.21 14.94
N ASN A 279 -9.40 -17.00 16.17
CA ASN A 279 -10.36 -17.89 16.82
C ASN A 279 -11.69 -17.89 16.07
N ALA A 280 -12.23 -16.70 15.81
CA ALA A 280 -13.46 -16.55 15.03
C ALA A 280 -13.29 -17.08 13.59
N LEU A 281 -12.11 -16.90 12.99
CA LEU A 281 -11.82 -17.46 11.67
C LEU A 281 -11.85 -19.00 11.68
N LYS A 282 -11.24 -19.63 12.69
CA LYS A 282 -11.23 -21.09 12.86
C LYS A 282 -12.63 -21.67 13.06
N GLU A 283 -13.46 -21.01 13.88
CA GLU A 283 -14.85 -21.41 14.09
C GLU A 283 -15.65 -21.41 12.78
N ILE A 284 -15.47 -20.37 11.95
CA ILE A 284 -16.14 -20.23 10.65
C ILE A 284 -15.66 -21.28 9.65
N GLU A 285 -14.35 -21.55 9.60
CA GLU A 285 -13.79 -22.58 8.72
C GLU A 285 -14.28 -24.00 9.08
N ASN A 286 -14.57 -24.25 10.35
CA ASN A 286 -15.10 -25.52 10.83
C ASN A 286 -16.59 -25.73 10.53
N ASP A 287 -17.33 -24.69 10.14
CA ASP A 287 -18.73 -24.77 9.72
C ASP A 287 -18.92 -24.33 8.26
N PRO A 288 -18.81 -25.26 7.29
CA PRO A 288 -18.95 -24.95 5.86
C PRO A 288 -20.31 -24.39 5.46
N LYS A 289 -21.38 -24.65 6.24
CA LYS A 289 -22.72 -24.11 5.94
C LYS A 289 -22.76 -22.62 6.24
N SER A 290 -22.07 -22.18 7.29
CA SER A 290 -21.98 -20.77 7.64
C SER A 290 -21.31 -19.93 6.56
N LEU A 291 -20.32 -20.46 5.84
CA LEU A 291 -19.52 -19.73 4.84
C LEU A 291 -20.36 -19.01 3.77
N LYS A 292 -21.49 -19.58 3.35
CA LYS A 292 -22.36 -18.94 2.34
C LYS A 292 -23.32 -17.89 2.92
N MET A 293 -23.56 -17.91 4.23
CA MET A 293 -24.52 -17.05 4.92
C MET A 293 -23.88 -15.86 5.65
N ILE A 294 -22.57 -15.94 5.93
CA ILE A 294 -21.85 -14.89 6.63
C ILE A 294 -21.55 -13.68 5.75
N THR A 295 -21.36 -12.53 6.40
CA THR A 295 -20.90 -11.31 5.75
C THR A 295 -19.38 -11.34 5.57
N TYR A 296 -18.95 -10.88 4.41
CA TYR A 296 -17.55 -10.72 4.05
C TYR A 296 -17.23 -9.24 3.90
N ASN A 297 -15.94 -8.90 3.98
CA ASN A 297 -15.43 -7.59 3.59
C ASN A 297 -14.14 -7.74 2.78
N PHE A 298 -13.61 -6.62 2.30
CA PHE A 298 -12.34 -6.51 1.58
C PHE A 298 -11.36 -5.56 2.29
N GLU A 299 -11.49 -5.40 3.61
CA GLU A 299 -10.72 -4.41 4.37
C GLU A 299 -9.21 -4.71 4.32
N THR A 300 -8.83 -5.98 4.14
CA THR A 300 -7.43 -6.40 3.98
C THR A 300 -6.70 -5.68 2.86
N VAL A 301 -7.40 -5.39 1.76
CA VAL A 301 -6.83 -4.75 0.55
C VAL A 301 -7.18 -3.27 0.48
N ARG A 302 -7.79 -2.69 1.52
CA ARG A 302 -8.11 -1.27 1.53
C ARG A 302 -6.83 -0.44 1.67
N CYS A 303 -6.53 0.35 0.65
CA CYS A 303 -5.40 1.27 0.64
C CYS A 303 -5.71 2.54 1.40
N MET A 304 -6.94 3.03 1.29
CA MET A 304 -7.29 4.39 1.67
C MET A 304 -8.66 4.45 2.35
N ASN A 305 -8.79 5.34 3.33
CA ASN A 305 -10.08 5.89 3.71
C ASN A 305 -10.05 7.39 3.47
N GLU A 306 -10.53 7.77 2.30
CA GLU A 306 -10.40 9.13 1.74
C GLU A 306 -11.06 10.15 2.67
N MET A 307 -12.31 9.90 3.08
CA MET A 307 -13.01 10.80 3.99
C MET A 307 -12.32 10.93 5.35
N ALA A 308 -11.77 9.83 5.87
CA ALA A 308 -11.09 9.88 7.16
C ALA A 308 -9.70 10.52 7.07
N SER A 309 -9.01 10.46 5.93
CA SER A 309 -7.77 11.23 5.75
C SER A 309 -8.08 12.72 5.64
N GLU A 310 -9.06 13.10 4.81
CA GLU A 310 -9.38 14.51 4.55
C GLU A 310 -9.98 15.24 5.77
N PHE A 311 -10.82 14.56 6.56
CA PHE A 311 -11.68 15.26 7.54
C PHE A 311 -11.38 14.89 8.99
N LYS A 312 -10.33 14.11 9.26
CA LYS A 312 -9.93 13.88 10.66
C LYS A 312 -9.19 15.11 11.20
N PRO A 313 -9.44 15.48 12.47
CA PRO A 313 -8.98 16.75 13.02
C PRO A 313 -7.49 16.76 13.40
N THR A 314 -6.84 15.60 13.41
CA THR A 314 -5.44 15.46 13.83
C THR A 314 -4.61 14.81 12.73
N ILE A 315 -3.36 15.27 12.56
CA ILE A 315 -2.36 14.68 11.65
C ILE A 315 -2.20 13.20 11.96
N ARG A 316 -2.15 12.85 13.26
CA ARG A 316 -2.02 11.46 13.67
C ARG A 316 -3.16 10.59 13.15
N GLU A 317 -4.39 11.10 13.13
CA GLU A 317 -5.53 10.32 12.67
C GLU A 317 -5.59 10.25 11.15
N GLY A 318 -5.41 11.35 10.42
CA GLY A 318 -5.54 11.30 8.96
C GLY A 318 -4.43 10.47 8.30
N ILE A 319 -3.17 10.55 8.76
CA ILE A 319 -2.07 9.69 8.31
C ILE A 319 -2.37 8.19 8.49
N ARG A 320 -3.15 7.79 9.52
CA ARG A 320 -3.51 6.37 9.71
C ARG A 320 -4.43 5.83 8.62
N TYR A 321 -5.13 6.71 7.91
CA TYR A 321 -6.04 6.38 6.83
C TYR A 321 -5.44 6.60 5.44
N TRP A 322 -4.21 7.13 5.39
CA TRP A 322 -3.40 7.26 4.18
C TRP A 322 -2.53 6.02 3.94
N ASN A 323 -2.62 5.44 2.74
CA ASN A 323 -1.80 4.31 2.29
C ASN A 323 -1.67 3.19 3.35
N MET A 324 -2.82 2.76 3.88
CA MET A 324 -2.97 1.94 5.08
C MET A 324 -2.20 0.61 5.02
N THR A 325 -2.06 0.02 3.83
CA THR A 325 -1.32 -1.24 3.65
C THR A 325 0.20 -1.07 3.76
N VAL A 326 0.73 0.07 3.31
CA VAL A 326 2.15 0.43 3.47
C VAL A 326 2.41 0.88 4.92
N GLN A 327 1.48 1.62 5.52
CA GLN A 327 1.53 1.94 6.97
C GLN A 327 1.59 0.67 7.82
N TYR A 328 0.79 -0.36 7.48
CA TYR A 328 0.88 -1.67 8.12
C TYR A 328 2.28 -2.29 7.95
N TRP A 329 2.82 -2.28 6.73
CA TRP A 329 4.16 -2.81 6.44
C TRP A 329 5.24 -2.14 7.30
N LEU A 330 5.27 -0.81 7.31
CA LEU A 330 6.19 0.00 8.11
C LEU A 330 6.03 -0.28 9.61
N ALA A 331 4.79 -0.37 10.09
CA ALA A 331 4.50 -0.63 11.49
C ALA A 331 5.00 -2.01 11.94
N ILE A 332 4.77 -3.06 11.15
CA ILE A 332 5.10 -4.45 11.51
C ILE A 332 6.58 -4.75 11.34
N TYR A 333 7.17 -4.35 10.22
CA TYR A 333 8.52 -4.80 9.85
C TYR A 333 9.62 -3.83 10.29
N ILE A 334 9.29 -2.55 10.46
CA ILE A 334 10.26 -1.51 10.89
C ILE A 334 9.97 -1.10 12.33
N TYR A 335 8.90 -0.35 12.57
CA TYR A 335 8.62 0.29 13.86
C TYR A 335 8.63 -0.68 15.05
N ARG A 336 7.90 -1.80 14.94
CA ARG A 336 7.83 -2.81 16.01
C ARG A 336 9.13 -3.57 16.21
N LYS A 337 9.96 -3.69 15.17
CA LYS A 337 11.23 -4.43 15.18
C LYS A 337 12.42 -3.58 15.63
N THR A 338 12.35 -2.25 15.50
CA THR A 338 13.36 -1.34 16.02
C THR A 338 13.37 -1.37 17.56
N ALA A 339 14.49 -1.79 18.14
CA ALA A 339 14.71 -1.79 19.59
C ALA A 339 15.26 -0.44 20.07
N ALA A 340 14.39 0.58 20.11
CA ALA A 340 14.73 1.94 20.54
C ALA A 340 13.56 2.65 21.25
N SER A 341 13.76 3.88 21.73
CA SER A 341 12.68 4.72 22.27
C SER A 341 11.65 5.09 21.20
N LYS A 342 10.40 5.39 21.60
CA LYS A 342 9.31 5.71 20.66
C LYS A 342 9.67 6.80 19.62
N PRO A 343 10.33 7.93 19.99
CA PRO A 343 10.74 8.94 19.01
C PRO A 343 11.74 8.40 17.99
N ILE A 344 12.74 7.64 18.44
CA ILE A 344 13.74 7.03 17.54
C ILE A 344 13.06 6.03 16.59
N LYS A 345 12.13 5.21 17.09
CA LYS A 345 11.36 4.30 16.23
C LYS A 345 10.60 5.05 15.14
N MET A 346 9.97 6.18 15.46
CA MET A 346 9.26 7.01 14.48
C MET A 346 10.21 7.56 13.42
N ILE A 347 11.35 8.14 13.83
CA ILE A 347 12.37 8.67 12.91
C ILE A 347 12.90 7.57 11.99
N VAL A 348 13.28 6.41 12.54
CA VAL A 348 13.76 5.27 11.73
C VAL A 348 12.70 4.79 10.75
N THR A 349 11.44 4.73 11.18
CA THR A 349 10.33 4.30 10.31
C THR A 349 10.13 5.26 9.14
N MET A 350 10.10 6.57 9.41
CA MET A 350 9.94 7.58 8.37
C MET A 350 11.17 7.73 7.49
N PHE A 351 12.37 7.47 8.01
CA PHE A 351 13.59 7.41 7.23
C PHE A 351 13.57 6.27 6.21
N VAL A 352 13.13 5.07 6.65
CA VAL A 352 12.93 3.93 5.74
C VAL A 352 11.86 4.24 4.70
N SER A 353 10.77 4.92 5.10
CA SER A 353 9.75 5.40 4.16
C SER A 353 10.36 6.33 3.11
N ALA A 354 11.15 7.33 3.53
CA ALA A 354 11.77 8.29 2.61
C ALA A 354 12.69 7.60 1.58
N ILE A 355 13.52 6.65 2.04
CA ILE A 355 14.36 5.84 1.14
C ILE A 355 13.50 5.04 0.14
N TRP A 356 12.36 4.52 0.58
CA TRP A 356 11.45 3.78 -0.30
C TRP A 356 10.88 4.66 -1.42
N HIS A 357 10.57 5.94 -1.13
CA HIS A 357 10.13 6.90 -2.16
C HIS A 357 11.27 7.29 -3.11
N GLY A 358 12.44 7.60 -2.59
CA GLY A 358 13.63 7.85 -3.42
C GLY A 358 14.69 8.71 -2.76
N VAL A 359 15.51 9.36 -3.60
CA VAL A 359 16.70 10.12 -3.14
C VAL A 359 16.53 11.63 -3.17
N TYR A 360 15.40 12.12 -3.68
CA TYR A 360 15.15 13.55 -3.74
C TYR A 360 14.98 14.15 -2.33
N PRO A 361 15.61 15.30 -2.03
CA PRO A 361 15.55 15.92 -0.69
C PRO A 361 14.13 16.17 -0.19
N GLY A 362 13.18 16.42 -1.09
CA GLY A 362 11.77 16.63 -0.76
C GLY A 362 11.16 15.50 0.08
N TYR A 363 11.46 14.23 -0.26
CA TYR A 363 10.96 13.07 0.49
C TYR A 363 11.47 13.00 1.92
N TYR A 364 12.71 13.42 2.15
CA TYR A 364 13.30 13.42 3.48
C TYR A 364 12.74 14.57 4.31
N LEU A 365 12.60 15.76 3.73
CA LEU A 365 12.01 16.92 4.40
C LEU A 365 10.57 16.65 4.81
N SER A 366 9.79 16.03 3.92
CA SER A 366 8.39 15.72 4.17
C SER A 366 8.21 14.64 5.25
N LEU A 367 8.79 13.45 5.03
CA LEU A 367 8.55 12.29 5.88
C LEU A 367 9.27 12.37 7.22
N LEU A 368 10.48 12.93 7.28
CA LEU A 368 11.16 13.19 8.56
C LEU A 368 10.62 14.43 9.27
N GLY A 369 9.88 15.30 8.58
CA GLY A 369 9.08 16.36 9.18
C GLY A 369 7.89 15.82 9.98
N THR A 370 7.28 14.72 9.53
CA THR A 370 6.09 14.12 10.17
C THR A 370 6.29 13.82 11.67
N PRO A 371 7.38 13.18 12.15
CA PRO A 371 7.63 13.00 13.58
C PRO A 371 7.63 14.31 14.38
N LEU A 372 8.17 15.40 13.83
CA LEU A 372 8.20 16.69 14.50
C LEU A 372 6.78 17.25 14.63
N LEU A 373 6.00 17.21 13.54
CA LEU A 373 4.59 17.64 13.55
C LEU A 373 3.76 16.84 14.56
N LEU A 374 3.96 15.53 14.64
CA LEU A 374 3.27 14.67 15.61
C LEU A 374 3.66 14.98 17.06
N ILE A 375 4.92 15.34 17.32
CA ILE A 375 5.36 15.78 18.65
C ILE A 375 4.72 17.13 18.99
N SER A 376 4.74 18.08 18.06
CA SER A 376 4.09 19.39 18.21
C SER A 376 2.60 19.26 18.50
N GLU A 377 1.89 18.41 17.76
CA GLU A 377 0.46 18.13 17.96
C GLU A 377 0.17 17.63 19.40
N ILE A 378 0.99 16.70 19.91
CA ILE A 378 0.83 16.16 21.27
C ILE A 378 1.01 17.26 22.32
N GLU A 379 2.00 18.14 22.15
CA GLU A 379 2.26 19.22 23.10
C GLU A 379 1.17 20.30 23.04
N VAL A 380 0.66 20.64 21.85
CA VAL A 380 -0.49 21.55 21.71
C VAL A 380 -1.77 20.93 22.31
N GLU A 381 -2.00 19.64 22.12
CA GLU A 381 -3.14 18.93 22.71
C GLU A 381 -3.09 18.99 24.24
N LYS A 382 -1.91 18.76 24.83
CA LYS A 382 -1.70 18.85 26.28
C LYS A 382 -1.86 20.28 26.79
N ALA A 383 -1.25 21.26 26.13
CA ALA A 383 -1.21 22.63 26.61
C ALA A 383 -2.55 23.37 26.42
N PHE A 384 -3.24 23.14 25.30
CA PHE A 384 -4.41 23.92 24.91
C PHE A 384 -5.69 23.08 24.82
N ARG A 385 -5.73 22.07 23.93
CA ARG A 385 -6.97 21.39 23.54
C ARG A 385 -7.74 20.78 24.72
N LYS A 386 -7.04 20.22 25.70
CA LYS A 386 -7.64 19.62 26.91
C LYS A 386 -8.26 20.62 27.89
N HIS A 387 -7.94 21.90 27.78
CA HIS A 387 -8.29 22.94 28.74
C HIS A 387 -9.38 23.89 28.23
N VAL A 388 -9.84 23.71 26.99
CA VAL A 388 -10.82 24.58 26.33
C VAL A 388 -12.20 23.94 26.23
N SER A 389 -13.23 24.77 26.11
CA SER A 389 -14.63 24.35 25.97
C SER A 389 -14.86 23.50 24.71
N GLU A 390 -15.94 22.71 24.68
CA GLU A 390 -16.26 21.85 23.53
C GLU A 390 -16.38 22.64 22.21
N THR A 391 -16.96 23.85 22.26
CA THR A 391 -17.06 24.74 21.09
C THR A 391 -15.67 25.16 20.59
N GLN A 392 -14.77 25.52 21.52
CA GLN A 392 -13.39 25.90 21.16
C GLN A 392 -12.60 24.70 20.63
N GLN A 393 -12.83 23.49 21.16
CA GLN A 393 -12.24 22.27 20.61
C GLN A 393 -12.70 22.03 19.18
N LYS A 394 -14.00 22.18 18.89
CA LYS A 394 -14.52 22.03 17.52
C LYS A 394 -13.93 23.06 16.54
N ILE A 395 -13.77 24.31 16.98
CA ILE A 395 -13.15 25.36 16.15
C ILE A 395 -11.67 25.03 15.92
N TYR A 396 -10.94 24.65 16.97
CA TYR A 396 -9.54 24.23 16.87
C TYR A 396 -9.40 23.04 15.91
N ASP A 397 -10.20 22.00 16.09
CA ASP A 397 -10.20 20.78 15.28
C ASP A 397 -10.49 21.09 13.79
N TYR A 398 -11.37 22.04 13.50
CA TYR A 398 -11.66 22.49 12.13
C TYR A 398 -10.51 23.30 11.51
N VAL A 399 -9.91 24.22 12.27
CA VAL A 399 -8.75 25.00 11.79
C VAL A 399 -7.55 24.07 11.56
N CYS A 400 -7.32 23.15 12.49
CA CYS A 400 -6.28 22.14 12.38
C CYS A 400 -6.50 21.21 11.20
N SER A 401 -7.73 20.72 10.96
CA SER A 401 -8.00 19.88 9.78
C SER A 401 -7.66 20.63 8.50
N ILE A 402 -7.94 21.94 8.42
CA ILE A 402 -7.56 22.75 7.25
C ILE A 402 -6.03 22.78 7.08
N VAL A 403 -5.28 23.13 8.13
CA VAL A 403 -3.80 23.23 8.07
C VAL A 403 -3.13 21.86 7.83
N TYR A 404 -3.73 20.79 8.33
CA TYR A 404 -3.17 19.44 8.26
C TYR A 404 -3.44 18.70 6.96
N LEU A 405 -4.46 19.12 6.18
CA LEU A 405 -4.70 18.64 4.82
C LEU A 405 -3.48 18.77 3.90
N ASP A 406 -2.56 19.69 4.21
CA ASP A 406 -1.31 19.93 3.48
C ASP A 406 -0.13 19.06 3.96
N CYS A 407 -0.29 18.37 5.09
CA CYS A 407 0.72 17.48 5.66
C CYS A 407 0.46 16.00 5.31
N GLU A 408 -0.58 15.71 4.53
CA GLU A 408 -0.97 14.38 4.12
C GLU A 408 -0.76 14.23 2.62
N GLY A 409 -0.06 13.18 2.18
CA GLY A 409 0.34 13.00 0.78
C GLY A 409 1.83 13.24 0.51
N PHE A 410 2.69 13.02 1.50
CA PHE A 410 4.15 13.13 1.36
C PHE A 410 4.82 11.95 0.61
N ASP A 411 4.03 11.16 -0.12
CA ASP A 411 4.44 9.97 -0.87
C ASP A 411 4.86 10.32 -2.31
#